data_AF-A0A3D5KJT4-F1
#
_entry.id   AF-A0A3D5KJT4-F1
#
_cell.length_a   1.000
_cell.length_b   1.000
_cell.length_c   1.000
_cell.angle_alpha   90.00
_cell.angle_beta   90.00
_cell.angle_gamma   90.00
#
_symmetry.space_group_name_H-M   'P 1'
#
loop_
_entity.id
_entity.type
_entity.pdbx_description
1 polymer ?
#
loop_
_entity_poly.entity_id
_entity_poly.type
_entity_poly.pdbx_seq_one_letter_code
_entity_poly.pdbx_strand_id
1 'polypeptide(L)'
;MAYGVIRSDNVKATKDGNIRSAKFYDANDGQAAIENGMLVEVSNLLDASANREIFKATVPSSTTAKNIGVVATPEIIYDEQLKSAGALENFINAAGQPITVLMLAPQDILSVSDKCIDGTPEVGKYVLLQAGNKWKIADAPTSATPESVQGIIVAREMYRANKYLNVIQIVVAN
;
A
#
# COMPACT_ATOMS: atom_id res chain seq x y z
N MET A 1 5.05 -15.36 3.68
CA MET A 1 4.09 -14.42 4.26
C MET A 1 2.74 -14.74 3.65
N ALA A 2 1.69 -14.84 4.47
CA ALA A 2 0.34 -15.07 3.95
C ALA A 2 -0.17 -13.78 3.28
N TYR A 3 0.02 -12.65 3.97
CA TYR A 3 -0.38 -11.32 3.54
C TYR A 3 0.76 -10.31 3.58
N GLY A 4 0.53 -9.18 2.93
CA GLY A 4 1.42 -8.04 2.85
C GLY A 4 1.65 -7.35 4.19
N VAL A 5 2.90 -6.96 4.41
CA VAL A 5 3.35 -6.18 5.58
C VAL A 5 3.86 -4.82 5.10
N ILE A 6 3.57 -3.78 5.87
CA ILE A 6 4.10 -2.43 5.67
C ILE A 6 4.76 -1.89 6.93
N ARG A 7 5.78 -1.05 6.75
CA ARG A 7 6.36 -0.21 7.79
C ARG A 7 6.42 1.23 7.28
N SER A 8 5.80 2.16 8.01
CA SER A 8 5.75 3.58 7.66
C SER A 8 6.94 4.33 8.28
N ASP A 9 8.12 4.17 7.67
CA ASP A 9 9.40 4.65 8.22
C ASP A 9 9.48 6.18 8.32
N ASN A 10 9.49 6.87 7.18
CA ASN A 10 9.49 8.33 7.10
C ASN A 10 8.45 8.77 6.07
N VAL A 11 7.18 8.75 6.47
CA VAL A 11 6.04 9.06 5.60
C VAL A 11 5.40 10.37 6.03
N LYS A 12 5.35 11.35 5.12
CA LYS A 12 4.80 12.69 5.33
C LYS A 12 3.37 12.67 5.83
N ALA A 13 2.55 11.72 5.36
CA ALA A 13 1.16 11.56 5.82
C ALA A 13 1.04 11.44 7.35
N THR A 14 2.03 10.84 8.02
CA THR A 14 2.04 10.68 9.49
C THR A 14 2.37 11.97 10.24
N LYS A 15 2.82 13.02 9.55
CA LYS A 15 3.25 14.30 10.13
C LYS A 15 2.34 15.46 9.72
N ASP A 16 1.87 15.46 8.47
CA ASP A 16 1.10 16.57 7.89
C ASP A 16 -0.41 16.27 7.77
N GLY A 17 -0.89 15.16 8.35
CA GLY A 17 -2.33 14.84 8.38
C GLY A 17 -2.90 14.37 7.04
N ASN A 18 -2.08 13.82 6.14
CA ASN A 18 -2.52 13.33 4.83
C ASN A 18 -2.94 11.85 4.87
N ILE A 19 -3.65 11.46 5.92
CA ILE A 19 -4.19 10.10 6.11
C ILE A 19 -5.66 10.10 5.74
N ARG A 20 -6.10 9.09 4.98
CA ARG A 20 -7.51 8.89 4.62
C ARG A 20 -8.04 7.64 5.30
N SER A 21 -9.18 7.76 5.97
CA SER A 21 -9.99 6.59 6.32
C SER A 21 -10.80 6.18 5.10
N ALA A 22 -10.76 4.91 4.68
CA ALA A 22 -11.49 4.47 3.50
C ALA A 22 -12.14 3.10 3.70
N LYS A 23 -13.04 2.69 2.80
CA LYS A 23 -13.45 1.30 2.64
C LYS A 23 -13.02 0.82 1.26
N PHE A 24 -12.50 -0.40 1.18
CA PHE A 24 -12.00 -0.96 -0.06
C PHE A 24 -13.09 -1.66 -0.87
N TYR A 25 -13.09 -1.38 -2.16
CA TYR A 25 -13.96 -1.99 -3.16
C TYR A 25 -13.08 -2.59 -4.27
N ASP A 26 -13.42 -3.80 -4.70
CA ASP A 26 -12.74 -4.47 -5.80
C ASP A 26 -13.10 -3.85 -7.16
N ALA A 27 -12.56 -4.42 -8.25
CA ALA A 27 -12.80 -3.95 -9.61
C ALA A 27 -14.27 -4.06 -10.06
N ASN A 28 -15.11 -4.84 -9.36
CA ASN A 28 -16.54 -5.01 -9.64
C ASN A 28 -17.42 -4.18 -8.70
N ASP A 29 -16.82 -3.24 -7.96
CA ASP A 29 -17.48 -2.42 -6.95
C ASP A 29 -18.08 -3.21 -5.77
N GLY A 30 -17.54 -4.39 -5.49
CA GLY A 30 -17.87 -5.19 -4.31
C GLY A 30 -16.94 -4.85 -3.14
N GLN A 31 -17.49 -4.78 -1.92
CA GLN A 31 -16.65 -4.67 -0.72
C GLN A 31 -15.72 -5.88 -0.62
N ALA A 32 -14.42 -5.65 -0.50
CA ALA A 32 -13.42 -6.70 -0.54
C ALA A 32 -12.38 -6.54 0.57
N ALA A 33 -11.72 -7.66 0.89
CA ALA A 33 -10.58 -7.67 1.81
C ALA A 33 -9.32 -7.14 1.11
N ILE A 34 -8.43 -6.49 1.86
CA ILE A 34 -7.17 -5.98 1.31
C ILE A 34 -6.01 -6.06 2.31
N GLU A 35 -4.84 -6.39 1.79
CA GLU A 35 -3.60 -6.53 2.56
C GLU A 35 -2.94 -5.16 2.79
N ASN A 36 -2.19 -5.03 3.87
CA ASN A 36 -1.34 -3.86 4.08
C ASN A 36 -0.19 -3.84 3.06
N GLY A 37 0.32 -2.64 2.75
CA GLY A 37 1.36 -2.43 1.73
C GLY A 37 0.85 -2.43 0.28
N MET A 38 -0.43 -2.72 0.07
CA MET A 38 -1.08 -2.63 -1.25
C MET A 38 -1.45 -1.19 -1.62
N LEU A 39 -1.38 -0.87 -2.91
CA LEU A 39 -1.78 0.41 -3.48
C LEU A 39 -3.29 0.47 -3.71
N VAL A 40 -3.87 1.64 -3.45
CA VAL A 40 -5.30 1.93 -3.69
C VAL A 40 -5.48 3.32 -4.27
N GLU A 41 -6.48 3.46 -5.13
CA GLU A 41 -6.96 4.75 -5.62
C GLU A 41 -8.07 5.26 -4.70
N VAL A 42 -7.86 6.43 -4.08
CA VAL A 42 -8.83 7.04 -3.17
C VAL A 42 -9.67 8.07 -3.94
N SER A 43 -10.99 7.88 -3.91
CA SER A 43 -11.93 8.72 -4.65
C SER A 43 -12.79 9.55 -3.70
N ASN A 44 -14.12 9.51 -3.86
CA ASN A 44 -15.06 10.37 -3.15
C ASN A 44 -15.35 9.88 -1.73
N LEU A 45 -15.87 10.78 -0.89
CA LEU A 45 -16.49 10.38 0.38
C LEU A 45 -17.67 9.45 0.11
N LEU A 46 -17.75 8.37 0.88
CA LEU A 46 -18.98 7.60 0.99
C LEU A 46 -20.06 8.45 1.67
N ASP A 47 -21.32 8.10 1.43
CA ASP A 47 -22.45 8.85 1.96
C ASP A 47 -22.29 9.11 3.47
N ALA A 48 -22.29 10.40 3.81
CA ALA A 48 -22.09 10.93 5.14
C ALA A 48 -23.22 10.54 6.11
N SER A 49 -24.41 10.22 5.58
CA SER A 49 -25.55 9.76 6.37
C SER A 49 -25.27 8.41 7.07
N ALA A 50 -24.36 7.61 6.52
CA ALA A 50 -23.98 6.30 7.03
C ALA A 50 -22.50 6.20 7.42
N ASN A 51 -21.65 7.16 7.03
CA ASN A 51 -20.21 7.09 7.26
C ASN A 51 -19.62 8.47 7.54
N ARG A 52 -19.03 8.69 8.72
CA ARG A 52 -18.31 9.94 8.99
C ARG A 52 -16.89 9.88 8.42
N GLU A 53 -16.59 10.72 7.43
CA GLU A 53 -15.22 10.95 6.90
C GLU A 53 -14.55 9.68 6.32
N ILE A 54 -15.34 8.76 5.75
CA ILE A 54 -14.84 7.56 5.08
C ILE A 54 -14.88 7.75 3.57
N PHE A 55 -13.74 7.56 2.91
CA PHE A 55 -13.60 7.59 1.46
C PHE A 55 -13.85 6.22 0.83
N LYS A 56 -14.15 6.21 -0.47
CA LYS A 56 -14.12 5.01 -1.29
C LYS A 56 -12.71 4.79 -1.82
N ALA A 57 -12.12 3.64 -1.52
CA ALA A 57 -10.85 3.19 -2.08
C ALA A 57 -11.11 2.05 -3.07
N THR A 58 -10.52 2.12 -4.26
CA THR A 58 -10.66 1.11 -5.31
C THR A 58 -9.30 0.61 -5.78
N VAL A 59 -9.32 -0.46 -6.57
CA VAL A 59 -8.16 -0.92 -7.32
C VAL A 59 -7.70 0.22 -8.26
N PRO A 60 -6.41 0.59 -8.29
CA PRO A 60 -5.88 1.51 -9.28
C PRO A 60 -6.21 1.03 -10.70
N SER A 61 -6.85 1.90 -11.48
CA SER A 61 -7.37 1.55 -12.80
C SER A 61 -6.31 1.57 -13.90
N SER A 62 -5.23 2.33 -13.71
CA SER A 62 -4.17 2.51 -14.70
C SER A 62 -2.86 2.96 -14.04
N THR A 63 -1.80 3.01 -14.85
CA THR A 63 -0.49 3.59 -14.48
C THR A 63 -0.53 5.09 -14.18
N THR A 64 -1.59 5.80 -14.60
CA THR A 64 -1.74 7.25 -14.46
C THR A 64 -2.83 7.64 -13.47
N ALA A 65 -3.47 6.67 -12.81
CA ALA A 65 -4.49 6.88 -11.79
C ALA A 65 -3.98 7.83 -10.70
N LYS A 66 -4.85 8.69 -10.18
CA LYS A 66 -4.49 9.75 -9.24
C LYS A 66 -4.96 9.41 -7.83
N ASN A 67 -4.53 10.21 -6.85
CA ASN A 67 -4.90 10.00 -5.44
C ASN A 67 -4.58 8.59 -4.93
N ILE A 68 -3.41 8.11 -5.33
CA ILE A 68 -2.86 6.83 -4.90
C ILE A 68 -2.31 6.95 -3.49
N GLY A 69 -2.74 6.01 -2.66
CA GLY A 69 -2.21 5.79 -1.33
C GLY A 69 -1.84 4.33 -1.12
N VAL A 70 -1.21 4.07 0.02
CA VAL A 70 -0.85 2.72 0.46
C VAL A 70 -1.64 2.36 1.71
N VAL A 71 -2.15 1.13 1.76
CA VAL A 71 -2.89 0.61 2.91
C VAL A 71 -1.94 0.35 4.07
N ALA A 72 -2.23 0.93 5.24
CA ALA A 72 -1.41 0.83 6.45
C ALA A 72 -2.27 0.83 7.72
N THR A 73 -3.33 0.02 7.72
CA THR A 73 -4.18 -0.13 8.91
C THR A 73 -3.38 -0.75 10.06
N PRO A 74 -3.48 -0.24 11.30
CA PRO A 74 -2.85 -0.87 12.45
C PRO A 74 -3.22 -2.36 12.56
N GLU A 75 -2.21 -3.22 12.59
CA GLU A 75 -2.40 -4.67 12.59
C GLU A 75 -2.81 -5.18 13.98
N ILE A 76 -4.10 -5.17 14.26
CA ILE A 76 -4.65 -5.76 15.49
C ILE A 76 -5.09 -7.19 15.20
N ILE A 77 -4.35 -8.15 15.73
CA ILE A 77 -4.67 -9.58 15.65
C ILE A 77 -5.19 -10.03 17.00
N TYR A 78 -6.46 -10.43 17.07
CA TYR A 78 -7.08 -10.89 18.30
C TYR A 78 -6.69 -12.33 18.65
N ASP A 79 -6.53 -13.20 17.64
CA ASP A 79 -6.15 -14.59 17.84
C ASP A 79 -4.70 -14.73 18.36
N GLU A 80 -4.57 -15.26 19.57
CA GLU A 80 -3.29 -15.42 20.25
C GLU A 80 -2.37 -16.45 19.59
N GLN A 81 -2.92 -17.42 18.84
CA GLN A 81 -2.11 -18.40 18.10
C GLN A 81 -1.32 -17.73 16.97
N LEU A 82 -1.91 -16.71 16.35
CA LEU A 82 -1.29 -15.97 15.24
C LEU A 82 -0.31 -14.89 15.73
N LYS A 83 -0.46 -14.39 16.97
CA LYS A 83 0.46 -13.39 17.56
C LYS A 83 1.90 -13.91 17.66
N SER A 84 2.07 -15.18 18.04
CA SER A 84 3.37 -15.77 18.32
C SER A 84 4.11 -16.25 17.05
N ALA A 85 3.38 -16.51 15.97
CA ALA A 85 3.89 -17.18 14.77
C ALA A 85 4.18 -16.24 13.59
N GLY A 86 4.35 -14.94 13.84
CA GLY A 86 4.54 -13.92 12.79
C GLY A 86 3.27 -13.12 12.57
N ALA A 87 2.84 -12.37 13.59
CA ALA A 87 1.57 -11.67 13.62
C ALA A 87 1.31 -10.87 12.33
N LEU A 88 2.20 -9.92 12.00
CA LEU A 88 1.95 -8.96 10.92
C LEU A 88 1.75 -9.61 9.55
N GLU A 89 2.43 -10.71 9.26
CA GLU A 89 2.30 -11.42 7.97
C GLU A 89 1.03 -12.27 7.83
N ASN A 90 0.20 -12.30 8.87
CA ASN A 90 -1.09 -12.97 8.93
C ASN A 90 -2.26 -11.97 9.06
N PHE A 91 -1.99 -10.66 9.04
CA PHE A 91 -3.02 -9.63 9.10
C PHE A 91 -3.61 -9.33 7.71
N ILE A 92 -4.94 -9.20 7.65
CA ILE A 92 -5.66 -8.72 6.47
C ILE A 92 -6.81 -7.83 6.92
N ASN A 93 -7.07 -6.75 6.18
CA ASN A 93 -8.26 -5.94 6.40
C ASN A 93 -9.47 -6.68 5.84
N ALA A 94 -10.47 -6.96 6.69
CA ALA A 94 -11.69 -7.64 6.26
C ALA A 94 -12.57 -6.77 5.35
N ALA A 95 -13.35 -7.41 4.49
CA ALA A 95 -14.28 -6.72 3.61
C ALA A 95 -15.27 -5.84 4.38
N GLY A 96 -15.51 -4.63 3.87
CA GLY A 96 -16.45 -3.67 4.44
C GLY A 96 -15.95 -2.95 5.70
N GLN A 97 -14.79 -3.33 6.25
CA GLN A 97 -14.19 -2.63 7.38
C GLN A 97 -13.42 -1.39 6.92
N PRO A 98 -13.39 -0.32 7.74
CA PRO A 98 -12.54 0.84 7.46
C PRO A 98 -11.06 0.45 7.44
N ILE A 99 -10.34 0.99 6.46
CA ILE A 99 -8.89 0.89 6.31
C ILE A 99 -8.24 2.25 6.48
N THR A 100 -6.98 2.24 6.92
CA THR A 100 -6.14 3.44 6.95
C THR A 100 -5.30 3.51 5.69
N VAL A 101 -5.40 4.61 4.95
CA VAL A 101 -4.63 4.83 3.72
C VAL A 101 -3.69 6.01 3.94
N LEU A 102 -2.39 5.75 3.75
CA LEU A 102 -1.37 6.80 3.75
C LEU A 102 -1.25 7.31 2.32
N MET A 103 -1.62 8.58 2.11
CA MET A 103 -1.45 9.21 0.80
C MET A 103 0.03 9.44 0.53
N LEU A 104 0.52 8.95 -0.59
CA LEU A 104 1.93 9.02 -0.95
C LEU A 104 2.32 10.43 -1.38
N ALA A 105 3.50 10.87 -0.95
CA ALA A 105 4.14 12.10 -1.37
C ALA A 105 5.58 11.84 -1.84
N PRO A 106 6.15 12.70 -2.69
CA PRO A 106 7.57 12.61 -3.04
C PRO A 106 8.45 12.66 -1.79
N GLN A 107 9.54 11.88 -1.79
CA GLN A 107 10.49 11.68 -0.68
C GLN A 107 9.97 10.86 0.51
N ASP A 108 8.73 10.36 0.48
CA ASP A 108 8.30 9.39 1.47
C ASP A 108 9.18 8.14 1.44
N ILE A 109 9.48 7.60 2.62
CA ILE A 109 10.17 6.33 2.78
C ILE A 109 9.25 5.38 3.54
N LEU A 110 8.96 4.25 2.92
CA LEU A 110 8.15 3.19 3.50
C LEU A 110 8.70 1.84 3.07
N SER A 111 8.44 0.82 3.86
CA SER A 111 8.91 -0.53 3.56
C SER A 111 7.73 -1.46 3.34
N VAL A 112 7.75 -2.25 2.25
CA VAL A 112 6.71 -3.27 1.98
C VAL A 112 7.32 -4.65 1.77
N SER A 113 6.59 -5.68 2.16
CA SER A 113 7.01 -7.06 1.92
C SER A 113 7.03 -7.41 0.43
N ASP A 114 7.81 -8.44 0.05
CA ASP A 114 7.85 -8.99 -1.31
C ASP A 114 6.44 -9.36 -1.85
N LYS A 115 5.50 -9.69 -0.96
CA LYS A 115 4.11 -10.05 -1.31
C LYS A 115 3.35 -8.91 -2.01
N CYS A 116 3.67 -7.66 -1.67
CA CYS A 116 3.06 -6.45 -2.22
C CYS A 116 3.62 -6.10 -3.60
N ILE A 117 4.74 -6.71 -4.00
CA ILE A 117 5.47 -6.43 -5.22
C ILE A 117 5.12 -7.49 -6.28
N ASP A 118 4.96 -7.03 -7.51
CA ASP A 118 4.81 -7.86 -8.70
C ASP A 118 6.15 -7.91 -9.44
N GLY A 119 6.80 -9.06 -9.36
CA GLY A 119 8.17 -9.30 -9.84
C GLY A 119 9.15 -9.58 -8.70
N THR A 120 10.44 -9.59 -9.05
CA THR A 120 11.54 -9.88 -8.10
C THR A 120 12.18 -8.56 -7.64
N PRO A 121 11.99 -8.14 -6.39
CA PRO A 121 12.58 -6.91 -5.89
C PRO A 121 14.10 -7.06 -5.68
N GLU A 122 14.82 -5.99 -5.99
CA GLU A 122 16.27 -5.88 -5.84
C GLU A 122 16.63 -4.42 -5.55
N VAL A 123 17.69 -4.20 -4.77
CA VAL A 123 18.16 -2.83 -4.48
C VAL A 123 18.57 -2.15 -5.79
N GLY A 124 18.16 -0.90 -5.96
CA GLY A 124 18.39 -0.11 -7.17
C GLY A 124 17.31 -0.25 -8.25
N LYS A 125 16.42 -1.25 -8.15
CA LYS A 125 15.26 -1.35 -9.05
C LYS A 125 14.17 -0.36 -8.68
N TYR A 126 13.36 -0.01 -9.67
CA TYR A 126 12.22 0.86 -9.52
C TYR A 126 10.96 0.06 -9.20
N VAL A 127 10.08 0.68 -8.43
CA VAL A 127 8.70 0.25 -8.20
C VAL A 127 7.75 1.29 -8.77
N LEU A 128 6.83 0.87 -9.62
CA LEU A 128 5.93 1.76 -10.37
C LEU A 128 4.47 1.40 -10.08
N LEU A 129 3.57 2.36 -10.27
CA LEU A 129 2.15 2.08 -10.33
C LEU A 129 1.82 1.21 -11.55
N GLN A 130 0.88 0.29 -11.39
CA GLN A 130 0.21 -0.40 -12.49
C GLN A 130 -1.27 -0.54 -12.19
N ALA A 131 -2.05 -0.99 -13.18
CA ALA A 131 -3.41 -1.45 -12.89
C ALA A 131 -3.34 -2.63 -11.90
N GLY A 132 -4.15 -2.57 -10.84
CA GLY A 132 -4.04 -3.52 -9.73
C GLY A 132 -3.44 -2.92 -8.47
N ASN A 133 -3.44 -3.69 -7.38
CA ASN A 133 -3.02 -3.20 -6.06
C ASN A 133 -1.54 -3.40 -5.74
N LYS A 134 -0.78 -4.06 -6.62
CA LYS A 134 0.65 -4.37 -6.39
C LYS A 134 1.57 -3.35 -7.04
N TRP A 135 2.73 -3.17 -6.42
CA TRP A 135 3.83 -2.38 -6.98
C TRP A 135 4.50 -3.16 -8.11
N LYS A 136 4.63 -2.57 -9.30
CA LYS A 136 5.32 -3.21 -10.44
C LYS A 136 6.82 -2.99 -10.36
N ILE A 137 7.63 -4.03 -10.55
CA ILE A 137 9.08 -3.87 -10.72
C ILE A 137 9.45 -3.37 -12.11
N ALA A 138 10.43 -2.47 -12.18
CA ALA A 138 11.07 -2.01 -13.41
C ALA A 138 12.57 -1.76 -13.21
N ASP A 139 13.35 -1.86 -14.29
CA ASP A 139 14.79 -1.56 -14.26
C ASP A 139 15.09 -0.05 -14.42
N ALA A 140 14.10 0.73 -14.89
CA ALA A 140 14.19 2.16 -15.10
C ALA A 140 12.81 2.83 -14.95
N PRO A 141 12.74 4.14 -14.66
CA PRO A 141 11.48 4.88 -14.66
C PRO A 141 10.96 5.03 -16.09
N THR A 142 9.63 5.15 -16.24
CA THR A 142 9.03 5.33 -17.56
C THR A 142 9.16 6.78 -18.03
N SER A 143 9.82 6.99 -19.17
CA SER A 143 10.16 8.32 -19.68
C SER A 143 9.09 8.97 -20.58
N ALA A 144 8.19 8.18 -21.18
CA ALA A 144 7.22 8.68 -22.18
C ALA A 144 5.90 9.16 -21.55
N THR A 145 5.49 8.54 -20.43
CA THR A 145 4.33 8.95 -19.64
C THR A 145 4.60 8.46 -18.22
N PRO A 146 5.07 9.34 -17.31
CA PRO A 146 5.47 8.89 -15.99
C PRO A 146 4.25 8.34 -15.26
N GLU A 147 4.40 7.14 -14.69
CA GLU A 147 3.43 6.63 -13.73
C GLU A 147 3.22 7.66 -12.63
N SER A 148 1.98 7.80 -12.16
CA SER A 148 1.67 8.76 -11.09
C SER A 148 2.37 8.44 -9.78
N VAL A 149 2.79 7.18 -9.57
CA VAL A 149 3.65 6.78 -8.47
C VAL A 149 4.86 6.03 -9.00
N GLN A 150 6.04 6.48 -8.58
CA GLN A 150 7.32 5.84 -8.83
C GLN A 150 8.17 5.89 -7.56
N GLY A 151 8.85 4.81 -7.25
CA GLY A 151 9.84 4.74 -6.17
C GLY A 151 11.05 3.91 -6.58
N ILE A 152 12.09 3.99 -5.77
CA ILE A 152 13.30 3.18 -5.90
C ILE A 152 13.50 2.35 -4.64
N ILE A 153 13.85 1.08 -4.81
CA ILE A 153 14.21 0.20 -3.70
C ILE A 153 15.62 0.58 -3.26
N VAL A 154 15.74 1.23 -2.11
CA VAL A 154 17.02 1.71 -1.57
C VAL A 154 17.71 0.69 -0.66
N ALA A 155 16.93 -0.21 -0.06
CA ALA A 155 17.44 -1.30 0.75
C ALA A 155 16.46 -2.47 0.77
N ARG A 156 16.99 -3.66 1.09
CA ARG A 156 16.19 -4.84 1.41
C ARG A 156 16.60 -5.34 2.77
N GLU A 157 15.67 -5.33 3.71
CA GLU A 157 15.89 -5.69 5.11
C GLU A 157 15.25 -7.03 5.40
N MET A 158 15.97 -7.90 6.12
CA MET A 158 15.41 -9.16 6.56
C MET A 158 14.38 -8.89 7.66
N TYR A 159 13.12 -9.26 7.41
CA TYR A 159 12.05 -9.17 8.39
C TYR A 159 12.04 -10.40 9.30
N ARG A 160 12.06 -11.59 8.70
CA ARG A 160 12.06 -12.88 9.41
C ARG A 160 12.40 -14.01 8.46
N ALA A 161 13.39 -14.84 8.77
CA ALA A 161 13.66 -16.12 8.12
C ALA A 161 13.43 -16.13 6.58
N ASN A 162 14.36 -15.55 5.83
CA ASN A 162 14.31 -15.40 4.36
C ASN A 162 13.11 -14.58 3.80
N LYS A 163 12.36 -13.88 4.66
CA LYS A 163 11.33 -12.93 4.25
C LYS A 163 11.86 -11.51 4.41
N TYR A 164 11.60 -10.67 3.43
CA TYR A 164 12.21 -9.34 3.33
C TYR A 164 11.15 -8.23 3.31
N LEU A 165 11.56 -7.07 3.81
CA LEU A 165 10.92 -5.78 3.55
C LEU A 165 11.80 -5.00 2.59
N ASN A 166 11.17 -4.39 1.59
CA ASN A 166 11.82 -3.58 0.57
C ASN A 166 11.60 -2.12 0.96
N VAL A 167 12.68 -1.44 1.36
CA VAL A 167 12.66 -0.03 1.70
C VAL A 167 12.56 0.74 0.39
N ILE A 168 11.43 1.41 0.19
CA ILE A 168 11.11 2.17 -1.01
C ILE A 168 11.18 3.64 -0.66
N GLN A 169 12.00 4.38 -1.42
CA GLN A 169 11.96 5.83 -1.44
C GLN A 169 11.09 6.28 -2.62
N ILE A 170 10.05 7.04 -2.34
CA ILE A 170 9.13 7.57 -3.35
C ILE A 170 9.78 8.75 -4.08
N VAL A 171 9.84 8.66 -5.41
CA VAL A 171 10.44 9.66 -6.30
C VAL A 171 9.36 10.53 -6.93
N VAL A 172 8.26 9.91 -7.37
CA VAL A 172 7.09 10.55 -7.95
C VAL A 172 5.85 10.05 -7.20
N ALA A 173 4.96 10.96 -6.83
CA ALA A 173 3.67 10.59 -6.24
C ALA A 173 2.58 11.58 -6.63
N ASN A 174 1.46 11.02 -7.09
CA ASN A 174 0.17 11.67 -7.37
C ASN A 174 0.21 12.81 -8.38
#